data_AF-A0A1W1DWZ6-F1
#
_entry.id   AF-A0A1W1DWZ6-F1
#
_cell.length_a   1.000
_cell.length_b   1.000
_cell.length_c   1.000
_cell.angle_alpha   90.00
_cell.angle_beta   90.00
_cell.angle_gamma   90.00
#
_symmetry.space_group_name_H-M   'P 1'
#
loop_
_entity.id
_entity.type
_entity.pdbx_description
1 polymer ?
#
loop_
_entity_poly.entity_id
_entity_poly.type
_entity_poly.pdbx_seq_one_letter_code
_entity_poly.pdbx_strand_id
1 'polypeptide(L)' 'MQITNQKSTKIRQIVKNCPLEFILIETDDHPNPDDLTLVAQEIAELKQISIEEVVQQCDNNAISLFNLK' A
#
# COMPACT_ATOMS: atom_id res chain seq x y z
N MET A 1 0.01 -0.93 -12.03
CA MET A 1 -0.38 -0.27 -10.75
C MET A 1 -1.81 0.27 -10.77
N GLN A 2 -2.76 -0.38 -10.08
CA GLN A 2 -4.19 0.04 -10.13
C GLN A 2 -4.54 1.19 -9.18
N ILE A 3 -3.88 1.27 -8.01
CA ILE A 3 -4.20 2.27 -6.98
C ILE A 3 -3.81 3.69 -7.39
N THR A 4 -2.73 3.85 -8.16
CA THR A 4 -2.24 5.14 -8.70
C THR A 4 -3.14 5.71 -9.78
N ASN A 5 -4.02 4.90 -10.37
CA ASN A 5 -5.05 5.40 -11.27
C ASN A 5 -6.24 5.94 -10.48
N GLN A 6 -6.40 7.26 -10.47
CA GLN A 6 -7.50 7.97 -9.78
C GLN A 6 -8.90 7.53 -10.24
N LYS A 7 -9.05 6.92 -11.43
CA LYS A 7 -10.33 6.39 -11.94
C LYS A 7 -10.67 4.99 -11.38
N SER A 8 -9.76 4.32 -10.70
CA SER A 8 -9.97 3.01 -10.08
C SER A 8 -10.77 3.13 -8.77
N THR A 9 -11.98 3.70 -8.85
CA THR A 9 -12.80 4.10 -7.69
C THR A 9 -13.08 2.95 -6.73
N LYS A 10 -13.32 1.74 -7.25
CA LYS A 10 -13.61 0.56 -6.42
C LYS A 10 -12.45 0.17 -5.50
N ILE A 11 -11.24 0.00 -6.03
CA ILE A 11 -10.08 -0.39 -5.22
C ILE A 11 -9.67 0.74 -4.27
N ARG A 12 -9.76 2.00 -4.71
CA ARG A 12 -9.48 3.17 -3.86
C ARG A 12 -10.44 3.23 -2.67
N GLN A 13 -11.72 2.93 -2.88
CA GLN A 13 -12.69 2.85 -1.79
C GLN A 13 -12.42 1.66 -0.86
N ILE A 14 -12.01 0.50 -1.39
CA ILE A 14 -11.63 -0.66 -0.56
C ILE A 14 -10.43 -0.29 0.34
N VAL A 15 -9.36 0.25 -0.25
CA VAL A 15 -8.16 0.68 0.49
C VAL A 15 -8.48 1.72 1.56
N LYS A 16 -9.36 2.68 1.26
CA LYS A 16 -9.80 3.68 2.23
C LYS A 16 -10.45 3.06 3.47
N ASN A 17 -11.24 1.99 3.32
CA ASN A 17 -12.02 1.40 4.42
C ASN A 17 -11.38 0.17 5.05
N CYS A 18 -10.44 -0.50 4.38
CA CYS A 18 -9.76 -1.67 4.91
C CYS A 18 -8.74 -1.25 5.99
N PRO A 19 -8.75 -1.84 7.21
CA PRO A 19 -7.72 -1.57 8.21
C PRO A 19 -6.32 -1.85 7.68
N LEU A 20 -5.35 -1.03 8.08
CA LEU A 20 -3.99 -1.09 7.52
C LEU A 20 -3.26 -2.38 7.91
N GLU A 21 -3.61 -3.03 9.03
CA GLU A 21 -3.07 -4.34 9.43
C GLU A 21 -3.42 -5.48 8.46
N PHE A 22 -4.36 -5.28 7.53
CA PHE A 22 -4.75 -6.26 6.52
C PHE A 22 -4.26 -5.92 5.11
N ILE A 23 -3.33 -4.96 4.96
CA ILE A 23 -2.84 -4.50 3.66
C ILE A 23 -1.36 -4.83 3.48
N LEU A 24 -1.04 -5.43 2.34
CA LEU A 24 0.31 -5.48 1.77
C LEU A 24 0.35 -4.62 0.50
N ILE A 25 1.55 -4.19 0.10
CA ILE A 25 1.79 -3.40 -1.10
C ILE A 25 2.82 -4.08 -2.00
N GLU A 26 2.65 -3.94 -3.31
CA GLU A 26 3.52 -4.54 -4.33
C GLU A 26 3.49 -3.72 -5.62
N THR A 27 4.49 -3.92 -6.48
CA THR A 27 4.57 -3.33 -7.83
C THR A 27 4.04 -4.28 -8.92
N ASP A 28 3.72 -5.54 -8.58
CA ASP A 28 3.44 -6.63 -9.51
C ASP A 28 4.64 -6.90 -10.45
N ASP A 29 4.48 -6.78 -11.77
CA ASP A 29 5.53 -7.00 -12.78
C ASP A 29 6.27 -5.72 -13.21
N HIS A 30 5.98 -4.58 -12.57
CA HIS A 30 6.65 -3.32 -12.89
C HIS A 30 8.15 -3.36 -12.54
N PRO A 31 9.05 -2.97 -13.47
CA PRO A 31 10.49 -3.14 -13.31
C PRO A 31 11.16 -2.11 -12.38
N ASN A 32 10.47 -1.01 -12.05
CA ASN A 32 11.02 0.07 -11.23
C ASN A 32 10.60 -0.12 -9.76
N PRO A 33 11.53 -0.45 -8.84
CA PRO A 33 11.19 -0.63 -7.43
C PRO A 33 10.71 0.67 -6.77
N ASP A 34 11.13 1.84 -7.27
CA ASP A 34 10.70 3.14 -6.71
C ASP A 34 9.19 3.39 -6.89
N ASP A 35 8.54 2.64 -7.79
CA ASP A 35 7.08 2.65 -7.98
C ASP A 35 6.33 2.19 -6.71
N LEU A 36 6.98 1.43 -5.81
CA LEU A 36 6.39 1.03 -4.54
C LEU A 36 6.13 2.23 -3.61
N THR A 37 6.98 3.26 -3.68
CA THR A 37 6.79 4.51 -2.94
C THR A 37 5.54 5.25 -3.42
N LEU A 38 5.23 5.19 -4.73
CA LEU A 38 4.01 5.77 -5.29
C LEU A 38 2.76 5.05 -4.78
N VAL A 39 2.82 3.71 -4.67
CA VAL A 39 1.74 2.91 -4.08
C VAL A 39 1.51 3.30 -2.61
N ALA A 40 2.58 3.41 -1.82
CA ALA A 40 2.50 3.82 -0.42
C ALA A 40 1.92 5.24 -0.27
N GLN A 41 2.38 6.20 -1.10
CA GLN A 41 1.89 7.58 -1.12
C GLN A 41 0.39 7.66 -1.39
N GLU A 42 -0.11 6.94 -2.39
CA GLU A 42 -1.55 6.92 -2.71
C GLU A 42 -2.41 6.32 -1.59
N ILE A 43 -1.90 5.31 -0.89
CA ILE A 43 -2.58 4.73 0.27
C ILE A 43 -2.60 5.72 1.43
N ALA A 44 -1.47 6.40 1.70
CA ALA A 44 -1.35 7.41 2.74
C ALA A 44 -2.35 8.55 2.53
N GLU A 45 -2.48 9.04 1.30
CA GLU A 45 -3.46 10.05 0.92
C GLU A 45 -4.91 9.57 1.13
N LEU A 46 -5.25 8.35 0.72
CA LEU A 46 -6.60 7.82 0.90
C LEU A 46 -6.96 7.64 2.39
N LYS A 47 -5.98 7.31 3.22
CA LYS A 47 -6.14 7.05 4.66
C LYS A 47 -5.93 8.29 5.54
N GLN A 48 -5.38 9.37 5.00
CA GLN A 48 -5.04 10.60 5.74
C GLN A 48 -4.05 10.36 6.88
N ILE A 49 -3.00 9.58 6.60
CA ILE A 49 -1.88 9.27 7.49
C ILE A 49 -0.55 9.57 6.78
N SER A 50 0.58 9.45 7.48
CA SER A 50 1.89 9.66 6.86
C SER A 50 2.31 8.47 6.00
N ILE A 51 3.20 8.70 5.03
CA ILE A 51 3.75 7.62 4.21
C ILE A 51 4.58 6.65 5.07
N GLU A 52 5.28 7.16 6.08
CA GLU A 52 6.08 6.36 7.02
C GLU A 52 5.20 5.40 7.83
N GLU A 53 3.99 5.81 8.21
CA GLU A 53 3.03 4.95 8.91
C GLU A 53 2.54 3.81 8.00
N VAL A 54 2.28 4.09 6.72
CA VAL A 54 1.93 3.07 5.72
C VAL A 54 3.06 2.07 5.55
N VAL A 55 4.28 2.55 5.32
CA VAL A 55 5.46 1.70 5.13
C VAL A 55 5.69 0.84 6.37
N GLN A 56 5.74 1.44 7.56
CA GLN A 56 6.01 0.72 8.79
C GLN A 56 4.98 -0.38 9.07
N GLN A 57 3.69 -0.11 8.82
CA GLN A 57 2.65 -1.11 9.04
C GLN A 57 2.70 -2.21 7.97
N CYS A 58 2.90 -1.88 6.70
CA CYS A 58 3.02 -2.87 5.64
C CYS A 58 4.26 -3.76 5.81
N ASP A 59 5.37 -3.22 6.28
CA ASP A 59 6.57 -3.98 6.66
C ASP A 59 6.25 -4.97 7.79
N ASN A 60 5.60 -4.50 8.86
CA ASN A 60 5.18 -5.36 9.96
C ASN A 60 4.23 -6.48 9.50
N ASN A 61 3.30 -6.16 8.59
CA ASN A 61 2.37 -7.13 8.02
C ASN A 61 3.13 -8.19 7.19
N ALA A 62 4.10 -7.77 6.37
CA ALA A 62 4.90 -8.67 5.54
C ALA A 62 5.78 -9.59 6.40
N ILE A 63 6.46 -9.02 7.41
CA ILE A 63 7.26 -9.77 8.38
C ILE A 63 6.41 -10.83 9.08
N SER A 64 5.22 -10.44 9.56
CA SER A 64 4.29 -11.34 10.25
C SER A 64 3.75 -12.44 9.32
N LEU A 65 3.27 -12.07 8.13
CA LEU A 65 2.64 -13.01 7.20
C LEU A 65 3.63 -14.02 6.63
N PHE A 66 4.83 -13.55 6.25
CA PHE A 66 5.85 -14.38 5.61
C PHE A 66 6.90 -14.91 6.59
N ASN A 67 6.80 -14.57 7.88
CA ASN A 67 7.76 -14.96 8.92
C ASN A 67 9.21 -14.60 8.54
N LEU A 68 9.41 -13.35 8.10
CA LEU A 68 10.72 -12.82 7.71
C LEU A 68 11.56 -12.51 8.95
N LYS A 69 12.90 -12.63 8.84
CA LYS A 69 13.86 -12.44 9.93
C LYS A 69 14.78 -11.27 9.68
#